data_AF-A2EFE3-F1
#
_entry.id   AF-A2EFE3-F1
#
_cell.length_a   1.000
_cell.length_b   1.000
_cell.length_c   1.000
_cell.angle_alpha   90.00
_cell.angle_beta   90.00
_cell.angle_gamma   90.00
#
_symmetry.space_group_name_H-M   'P 1'
#
loop_
_entity.id
_entity.type
_entity.pdbx_description
1 polymer ?
#
loop_
_entity_poly.entity_id
_entity_poly.type
_entity_poly.pdbx_seq_one_letter_code
_entity_poly.pdbx_strand_id
1 'polypeptide(L)'
;MSILGIFGSSSDTEQATKLINGITAYNVDTGCNNLGNLLTTSQEINRKTLIPLLQHALNFLKSNNSEASSAIFYLFIRTENNYLKAGDLKNIIMYTSQNQSVYDTVAFPTLLDLCSRVVVTKEDLSELIENTMDLVSFASHASNQSVFRFISKVVSLDPSLRVPFVFAGLIEQIIPSIISDKSGARMLASLISDVQSRQYFFQMGHIPTLITAFFDSSMSTHIRGVFRALLSPDDLTNLHSLQSFLFSRDFPRQLLFNIFHGDISDESASNAAIVLGDCLQYYPLQNIPFKMSEFLETAAAKPSLRIPLLYVLESFAIANKDLMPSPLEILKFTKLHSDIFFELFCIYLCHSPDTKYSEITFSQYENLTGRQLSQAIITATEFHCEFPNSEVLSQSLENECVAQLASINRLVTRKFNEKDRNLLVQNAVNFFSMQHEINSGTYLPLFFPREFIDWGKSEFSEIGLSRWMHSATQYEISDVTDVYDRIPDSSSVTVIEMSKMTNEVRKNNEKLRKTKERLIKEAEESEMMRGEAELDLIEAKCRAKL
;
A
#
# COMPACT_ATOMS: atom_id res chain seq x y z
N MET A 1 10.92 -49.90 -59.51
CA MET A 1 10.20 -49.03 -60.45
C MET A 1 8.72 -49.30 -60.34
N SER A 2 7.93 -48.28 -59.96
CA SER A 2 6.44 -48.19 -59.99
C SER A 2 5.68 -49.26 -59.17
N ILE A 3 4.84 -48.94 -58.19
CA ILE A 3 3.66 -48.07 -58.26
C ILE A 3 3.65 -47.12 -57.05
N LEU A 4 4.04 -45.87 -57.31
CA LEU A 4 3.85 -44.71 -56.45
C LEU A 4 2.68 -43.93 -57.04
N GLY A 5 1.57 -43.84 -56.32
CA GLY A 5 0.39 -43.08 -56.71
C GLY A 5 -0.85 -43.64 -56.04
N ILE A 6 -1.65 -42.76 -55.43
CA ILE A 6 -2.89 -43.02 -54.69
C ILE A 6 -2.69 -43.21 -53.17
N PHE A 7 -2.29 -42.14 -52.48
CA PHE A 7 -2.97 -41.63 -51.28
C PHE A 7 -2.49 -40.17 -51.14
N GLY A 8 -3.40 -39.21 -51.27
CA GLY A 8 -3.06 -37.79 -51.17
C GLY A 8 -2.41 -37.52 -49.81
N SER A 9 -1.32 -36.75 -49.81
CA SER A 9 -0.78 -36.15 -48.59
C SER A 9 -1.82 -35.19 -48.02
N SER A 10 -2.69 -35.68 -47.13
CA SER A 10 -3.62 -34.81 -46.42
C SER A 10 -2.80 -33.80 -45.63
N SER A 11 -3.14 -32.50 -45.75
CA SER A 11 -2.50 -31.47 -44.92
C SER A 11 -2.67 -31.81 -43.44
N ASP A 12 -1.76 -31.33 -42.60
CA ASP A 12 -1.87 -31.54 -41.15
C ASP A 12 -3.19 -30.97 -40.60
N THR A 13 -3.71 -29.91 -41.25
CA THR A 13 -5.02 -29.34 -40.96
C THR A 13 -6.18 -30.30 -41.25
N GLU A 14 -6.14 -31.02 -42.37
CA GLU A 14 -7.15 -32.05 -42.69
C GLU A 14 -7.05 -33.25 -41.73
N GLN A 15 -5.84 -33.66 -41.39
CA GLN A 15 -5.61 -34.73 -40.42
C GLN A 15 -6.12 -34.35 -39.03
N ALA A 16 -5.84 -33.13 -38.57
CA ALA A 16 -6.37 -32.60 -37.31
C ALA A 16 -7.91 -32.58 -37.32
N THR A 17 -8.53 -32.12 -38.41
CA THR A 17 -9.99 -32.08 -38.54
C THR A 17 -10.61 -33.49 -38.46
N LYS A 18 -9.99 -34.48 -39.12
CA LYS A 18 -10.44 -35.88 -39.04
C LYS A 18 -10.31 -36.44 -37.63
N LEU A 19 -9.21 -36.15 -36.93
CA LEU A 19 -9.01 -36.58 -35.54
C LEU A 19 -10.07 -35.96 -34.62
N ILE A 20 -10.31 -34.65 -34.74
CA ILE A 20 -11.30 -33.93 -33.91
C ILE A 20 -12.71 -34.50 -34.11
N ASN A 21 -13.14 -34.66 -35.36
CA ASN A 21 -14.47 -35.20 -35.67
C ASN A 21 -14.62 -36.68 -35.24
N GLY A 22 -13.52 -37.42 -35.09
CA GLY A 22 -13.48 -38.80 -34.63
C GLY A 22 -13.44 -38.96 -33.11
N ILE A 23 -13.34 -37.88 -32.34
CA ILE A 23 -13.28 -37.95 -30.87
C ILE A 23 -14.68 -38.21 -30.28
N THR A 24 -14.72 -39.22 -29.43
CA THR A 24 -15.86 -39.69 -28.65
C THR A 24 -15.42 -39.91 -27.21
N ALA A 25 -16.37 -40.10 -26.29
CA ALA A 25 -16.06 -40.41 -24.90
C ALA A 25 -15.14 -41.64 -24.71
N TYR A 26 -15.20 -42.62 -25.61
CA TYR A 26 -14.45 -43.88 -25.50
C TYR A 26 -13.00 -43.81 -26.00
N ASN A 27 -12.69 -42.86 -26.88
CA ASN A 27 -11.37 -42.77 -27.52
C ASN A 27 -10.70 -41.40 -27.31
N VAL A 28 -11.22 -40.58 -26.41
CA VAL A 28 -10.77 -39.21 -26.17
C VAL A 28 -9.30 -39.13 -25.80
N ASP A 29 -8.79 -40.04 -24.95
CA ASP A 29 -7.39 -40.03 -24.52
C ASP A 29 -6.45 -40.30 -25.70
N THR A 30 -6.73 -41.36 -26.47
CA THR A 30 -5.95 -41.71 -27.66
C THR A 30 -6.05 -40.61 -28.72
N GLY A 31 -7.24 -40.06 -28.95
CA GLY A 31 -7.48 -38.96 -29.87
C GLY A 31 -6.71 -37.70 -29.48
N CYS A 32 -6.76 -37.31 -28.21
CA CYS A 32 -6.03 -36.15 -27.69
C CYS A 32 -4.52 -36.36 -27.72
N ASN A 33 -4.01 -37.58 -27.49
CA ASN A 33 -2.59 -37.90 -27.65
C ASN A 33 -2.11 -37.78 -29.09
N ASN A 34 -2.86 -38.34 -30.04
CA ASN A 34 -2.53 -38.24 -31.45
C ASN A 34 -2.57 -36.78 -31.94
N LEU A 35 -3.58 -36.03 -31.52
CA LEU A 35 -3.70 -34.60 -31.84
C LEU A 35 -2.58 -33.78 -31.19
N GLY A 36 -2.20 -34.08 -29.95
CA GLY A 36 -1.09 -33.43 -29.26
C GLY A 36 0.24 -33.59 -29.99
N ASN A 37 0.56 -34.81 -30.45
CA ASN A 37 1.75 -35.07 -31.24
C ASN A 37 1.75 -34.26 -32.54
N LEU A 38 0.60 -34.17 -33.21
CA LEU A 38 0.45 -33.39 -34.44
C LEU A 38 0.63 -31.89 -34.19
N LEU A 39 0.08 -31.37 -33.09
CA LEU A 39 0.22 -29.96 -32.69
C LEU A 39 1.66 -29.59 -32.35
N THR A 40 2.45 -30.53 -31.82
CA THR A 40 3.87 -30.27 -31.55
C THR A 40 4.73 -30.20 -32.80
N THR A 41 4.34 -30.87 -33.89
CA THR A 41 5.15 -30.96 -35.12
C THR A 41 4.68 -30.02 -36.23
N SER A 42 3.43 -29.57 -36.19
CA SER A 42 2.82 -28.81 -37.28
C SER A 42 2.71 -27.31 -37.00
N GLN A 43 3.14 -26.49 -37.96
CA GLN A 43 2.89 -25.04 -37.96
C GLN A 43 1.64 -24.63 -38.76
N GLU A 44 1.01 -25.57 -39.48
CA GLU A 44 -0.14 -25.28 -40.34
C GLU A 44 -1.46 -25.17 -39.56
N ILE A 45 -1.55 -25.83 -38.41
CA ILE A 45 -2.77 -25.90 -37.62
C ILE A 45 -3.02 -24.57 -36.92
N ASN A 46 -4.08 -23.89 -37.35
CA ASN A 46 -4.52 -22.64 -36.75
C ASN A 46 -5.63 -22.84 -35.71
N ARG A 47 -5.88 -21.79 -34.93
CA ARG A 47 -6.93 -21.72 -33.89
C ARG A 47 -8.30 -22.20 -34.36
N LYS A 48 -8.75 -21.80 -35.56
CA LYS A 48 -10.11 -22.10 -36.04
C LYS A 48 -10.35 -23.61 -36.20
N THR A 49 -9.31 -24.36 -36.57
CA THR A 49 -9.37 -25.82 -36.69
C THR A 49 -9.62 -26.49 -35.34
N LEU A 50 -9.21 -25.89 -34.23
CA LEU A 50 -9.26 -26.47 -32.88
C LEU A 50 -10.54 -26.11 -32.10
N ILE A 51 -11.26 -25.05 -32.49
CA ILE A 51 -12.51 -24.62 -31.82
C ILE A 51 -13.55 -25.75 -31.71
N PRO A 52 -13.79 -26.59 -32.74
CA PRO A 52 -14.75 -27.70 -32.62
C PRO A 52 -14.43 -28.69 -31.49
N LEU A 53 -13.16 -28.81 -31.10
CA LEU A 53 -12.76 -29.67 -29.98
C LEU A 53 -13.27 -29.16 -28.63
N LEU A 54 -13.32 -27.83 -28.45
CA LEU A 54 -13.94 -27.23 -27.27
C LEU A 54 -15.45 -27.48 -27.21
N GLN A 55 -16.11 -27.54 -28.36
CA GLN A 55 -17.52 -27.93 -28.45
C GLN A 55 -17.73 -29.39 -28.02
N HIS A 56 -16.82 -30.30 -28.38
CA HIS A 56 -16.83 -31.68 -27.87
C HIS A 56 -16.68 -31.71 -26.33
N ALA A 57 -15.73 -30.96 -25.79
CA ALA A 57 -15.55 -30.88 -24.34
C ALA A 57 -16.81 -30.38 -23.61
N LEU A 58 -17.49 -29.36 -24.16
CA LEU A 58 -18.75 -28.86 -23.63
C LEU A 58 -19.87 -29.91 -23.70
N ASN A 59 -19.97 -30.65 -24.80
CA ASN A 59 -20.97 -31.69 -24.96
C ASN A 59 -20.74 -32.85 -23.98
N PHE A 60 -19.47 -33.21 -23.72
CA PHE A 60 -19.11 -34.20 -22.71
C PHE A 60 -19.45 -33.72 -21.29
N LEU A 61 -19.19 -32.45 -20.97
CA LEU A 61 -19.61 -31.86 -19.68
C LEU A 61 -21.13 -31.95 -19.50
N LYS A 62 -21.90 -31.55 -20.51
CA LYS A 62 -23.37 -31.63 -20.51
C LYS A 62 -23.91 -33.05 -20.37
N SER A 63 -23.11 -34.04 -20.75
CA SER A 63 -23.45 -35.46 -20.67
C SER A 63 -22.87 -36.13 -19.42
N ASN A 64 -22.41 -35.34 -18.43
CA ASN A 64 -21.75 -35.80 -17.21
C ASN A 64 -20.51 -36.68 -17.42
N ASN A 65 -19.80 -36.53 -18.55
CA ASN A 65 -18.54 -37.21 -18.81
C ASN A 65 -17.35 -36.26 -18.59
N SER A 66 -17.09 -35.95 -17.32
CA SER A 66 -16.07 -34.98 -16.93
C SER A 66 -14.65 -35.42 -17.28
N GLU A 67 -14.37 -36.71 -17.29
CA GLU A 67 -13.05 -37.26 -17.63
C GLU A 67 -12.70 -36.96 -19.09
N ALA A 68 -13.64 -37.18 -20.00
CA ALA A 68 -13.45 -36.87 -21.42
C ALA A 68 -13.28 -35.36 -21.67
N SER A 69 -14.04 -34.52 -20.98
CA SER A 69 -13.84 -33.07 -21.03
C SER A 69 -12.47 -32.65 -20.51
N SER A 70 -12.05 -33.23 -19.38
CA SER A 70 -10.76 -32.97 -18.76
C SER A 70 -9.59 -33.35 -19.67
N ALA A 71 -9.69 -34.48 -20.38
CA ALA A 71 -8.67 -34.91 -21.35
C ALA A 71 -8.47 -33.88 -22.48
N ILE A 72 -9.56 -33.28 -22.97
CA ILE A 72 -9.50 -32.21 -23.98
C ILE A 72 -8.88 -30.93 -23.40
N PHE A 73 -9.27 -30.50 -22.20
CA PHE A 73 -8.67 -29.32 -21.59
C PHE A 73 -7.17 -29.51 -21.34
N TYR A 74 -6.79 -30.71 -20.86
CA TYR A 74 -5.40 -31.07 -20.60
C TYR A 74 -4.54 -31.06 -21.87
N LEU A 75 -5.09 -31.44 -23.02
CA LEU A 75 -4.40 -31.32 -24.31
C LEU A 75 -3.92 -29.88 -24.55
N PHE A 76 -4.79 -28.90 -24.35
CA PHE A 76 -4.43 -27.49 -24.56
C PHE A 76 -3.50 -26.94 -23.47
N ILE A 77 -3.56 -27.49 -22.25
CA ILE A 77 -2.63 -27.12 -21.18
C ILE A 77 -1.22 -27.60 -21.47
N ARG A 78 -1.05 -28.83 -22.00
CA ARG A 78 0.28 -29.41 -22.23
C ARG A 78 0.96 -28.95 -23.52
N THR A 79 0.22 -28.43 -24.50
CA THR A 79 0.82 -27.92 -25.75
C THR A 79 1.58 -26.63 -25.48
N GLU A 80 2.79 -26.45 -25.99
CA GLU A 80 3.58 -25.21 -25.73
C GLU A 80 2.97 -23.97 -26.38
N ASN A 81 2.36 -24.12 -27.56
CA ASN A 81 1.69 -23.04 -28.27
C ASN A 81 0.34 -22.69 -27.63
N ASN A 82 0.09 -21.40 -27.43
CA ASN A 82 -1.20 -20.91 -26.94
C ASN A 82 -2.16 -20.71 -28.12
N TYR A 83 -2.89 -21.77 -28.50
CA TYR A 83 -3.79 -21.74 -29.65
C TYR A 83 -5.10 -21.01 -29.38
N LEU A 84 -5.51 -20.91 -28.11
CA LEU A 84 -6.83 -20.42 -27.70
C LEU A 84 -6.76 -18.97 -27.21
N LYS A 85 -7.88 -18.27 -27.33
CA LYS A 85 -8.14 -16.99 -26.65
C LYS A 85 -9.21 -17.17 -25.58
N ALA A 86 -9.28 -16.23 -24.64
CA ALA A 86 -10.25 -16.27 -23.55
C ALA A 86 -11.70 -16.42 -24.04
N GLY A 87 -12.09 -15.67 -25.09
CA GLY A 87 -13.43 -15.78 -25.69
C GLY A 87 -13.80 -17.17 -26.24
N ASP A 88 -12.85 -18.05 -26.55
CA ASP A 88 -13.15 -19.42 -26.99
C ASP A 88 -13.74 -20.28 -25.87
N LEU A 89 -13.38 -19.98 -24.62
CA LEU A 89 -13.80 -20.74 -23.44
C LEU A 89 -15.10 -20.21 -22.83
N LYS A 90 -15.63 -19.07 -23.34
CA LYS A 90 -16.79 -18.38 -22.79
C LYS A 90 -17.99 -19.29 -22.55
N ASN A 91 -18.38 -20.06 -23.56
CA ASN A 91 -19.54 -20.96 -23.45
C ASN A 91 -19.34 -22.08 -22.42
N ILE A 92 -18.11 -22.54 -22.23
CA ILE A 92 -17.77 -23.58 -21.26
C ILE A 92 -17.80 -23.01 -19.85
N ILE A 93 -17.22 -21.81 -19.65
CA ILE A 93 -17.23 -21.13 -18.36
C ILE A 93 -18.64 -20.73 -17.95
N MET A 94 -19.45 -20.16 -18.85
CA MET A 94 -20.85 -19.84 -18.55
C MET A 94 -21.66 -21.09 -18.19
N TYR A 95 -21.45 -22.22 -18.90
CA TYR A 95 -22.09 -23.47 -18.53
C TYR A 95 -21.65 -23.94 -17.14
N THR A 96 -20.35 -23.88 -16.85
CA THR A 96 -19.77 -24.31 -15.58
C THR A 96 -20.25 -23.43 -14.42
N SER A 97 -20.29 -22.10 -14.57
CA SER A 97 -20.77 -21.18 -13.54
C SER A 97 -22.24 -21.41 -13.18
N GLN A 98 -23.05 -21.87 -14.13
CA GLN A 98 -24.48 -22.17 -13.94
C GLN A 98 -24.76 -23.60 -13.44
N ASN A 99 -23.78 -24.51 -13.47
CA ASN A 99 -23.97 -25.93 -13.13
C ASN A 99 -22.97 -26.37 -12.04
N GLN A 100 -23.36 -26.18 -10.78
CA GLN A 100 -22.53 -26.50 -9.61
C GLN A 100 -22.08 -27.97 -9.54
N SER A 101 -22.81 -28.90 -10.15
CA SER A 101 -22.42 -30.32 -10.22
C SER A 101 -21.07 -30.54 -10.91
N VAL A 102 -20.59 -29.58 -11.71
CA VAL A 102 -19.29 -29.65 -12.37
C VAL A 102 -18.15 -29.37 -11.40
N TYR A 103 -18.38 -28.62 -10.31
CA TYR A 103 -17.32 -28.14 -9.41
C TYR A 103 -16.59 -29.27 -8.70
N ASP A 104 -17.28 -30.37 -8.40
CA ASP A 104 -16.72 -31.56 -7.74
C ASP A 104 -16.09 -32.56 -8.72
N THR A 105 -16.00 -32.22 -10.01
CA THR A 105 -15.45 -33.10 -11.04
C THR A 105 -14.02 -32.74 -11.42
N VAL A 106 -13.27 -33.70 -11.98
CA VAL A 106 -11.91 -33.48 -12.50
C VAL A 106 -11.83 -32.45 -13.63
N ALA A 107 -12.95 -32.19 -14.32
CA ALA A 107 -13.00 -31.23 -15.41
C ALA A 107 -12.87 -29.78 -14.92
N PHE A 108 -13.37 -29.48 -13.72
CA PHE A 108 -13.43 -28.09 -13.24
C PHE A 108 -12.04 -27.50 -12.94
N PRO A 109 -11.19 -28.12 -12.09
CA PRO A 109 -9.82 -27.64 -11.88
C PRO A 109 -9.03 -27.54 -13.20
N THR A 110 -9.16 -28.54 -14.07
CA THR A 110 -8.46 -28.57 -15.37
C THR A 110 -8.92 -27.45 -16.30
N LEU A 111 -10.23 -27.15 -16.34
CA LEU A 111 -10.74 -26.00 -17.08
C LEU A 111 -10.14 -24.70 -16.56
N LEU A 112 -10.05 -24.52 -15.24
CA LEU A 112 -9.52 -23.29 -14.64
C LEU A 112 -8.01 -23.11 -14.84
N ASP A 113 -7.24 -24.20 -14.92
CA ASP A 113 -5.84 -24.13 -15.35
C ASP A 113 -5.72 -23.64 -16.81
N LEU A 114 -6.59 -24.13 -17.71
CA LEU A 114 -6.64 -23.66 -19.08
C LEU A 114 -7.06 -22.19 -19.16
N CYS A 115 -8.07 -21.77 -18.39
CA CYS A 115 -8.49 -20.37 -18.30
C CYS A 115 -7.37 -19.46 -17.79
N SER A 116 -6.64 -19.91 -16.76
CA SER A 116 -5.49 -19.18 -16.19
C SER A 116 -4.37 -18.96 -17.22
N ARG A 117 -4.27 -19.83 -18.23
CA ARG A 117 -3.29 -19.69 -19.30
C ARG A 117 -3.70 -18.68 -20.37
N VAL A 118 -4.99 -18.58 -20.68
CA VAL A 118 -5.49 -17.69 -21.75
C VAL A 118 -5.86 -16.30 -21.26
N VAL A 119 -6.27 -16.14 -20.00
CA VAL A 119 -6.61 -14.83 -19.43
C VAL A 119 -5.34 -14.15 -18.94
N VAL A 120 -4.88 -13.10 -19.60
CA VAL A 120 -3.68 -12.34 -19.22
C VAL A 120 -4.03 -10.91 -18.82
N THR A 121 -5.03 -10.31 -19.46
CA THR A 121 -5.48 -8.94 -19.20
C THR A 121 -6.93 -8.87 -18.71
N LYS A 122 -7.38 -7.68 -18.30
CA LYS A 122 -8.78 -7.45 -17.89
C LYS A 122 -9.75 -7.60 -19.08
N GLU A 123 -9.30 -7.28 -20.29
CA GLU A 123 -10.08 -7.47 -21.52
C GLU A 123 -10.30 -8.97 -21.78
N ASP A 124 -9.27 -9.81 -21.60
CA ASP A 124 -9.42 -11.26 -21.72
C ASP A 124 -10.46 -11.81 -20.73
N LEU A 125 -10.45 -11.31 -19.48
CA LEU A 125 -11.45 -11.69 -18.48
C LEU A 125 -12.87 -11.31 -18.91
N SER A 126 -13.03 -10.14 -19.53
CA SER A 126 -14.31 -9.66 -20.07
C SER A 126 -14.76 -10.45 -21.31
N GLU A 127 -13.83 -11.00 -22.09
CA GLU A 127 -14.14 -11.94 -23.17
C GLU A 127 -14.53 -13.33 -22.64
N LEU A 128 -13.93 -13.76 -21.52
CA LEU A 128 -14.19 -15.06 -20.91
C LEU A 128 -15.59 -15.14 -20.31
N ILE A 129 -16.06 -14.09 -19.65
CA ILE A 129 -17.36 -14.08 -18.98
C ILE A 129 -18.00 -12.69 -19.02
N GLU A 130 -19.31 -12.63 -19.26
CA GLU A 130 -20.03 -11.35 -19.36
C GLU A 130 -20.14 -10.65 -18.01
N ASN A 131 -20.40 -11.43 -16.96
CA ASN A 131 -20.48 -10.94 -15.59
C ASN A 131 -19.42 -11.62 -14.72
N THR A 132 -18.40 -10.86 -14.32
CA THR A 132 -17.30 -11.39 -13.50
C THR A 132 -17.75 -11.83 -12.11
N MET A 133 -18.89 -11.34 -11.62
CA MET A 133 -19.49 -11.78 -10.35
C MET A 133 -19.90 -13.25 -10.36
N ASP A 134 -20.17 -13.84 -11.53
CA ASP A 134 -20.54 -15.24 -11.64
C ASP A 134 -19.37 -16.18 -11.26
N LEU A 135 -18.13 -15.67 -11.23
CA LEU A 135 -16.95 -16.41 -10.79
C LEU A 135 -16.83 -16.50 -9.27
N VAL A 136 -17.58 -15.69 -8.52
CA VAL A 136 -17.51 -15.64 -7.06
C VAL A 136 -17.94 -16.96 -6.43
N SER A 137 -18.81 -17.72 -7.09
CA SER A 137 -19.21 -19.07 -6.65
C SER A 137 -18.05 -20.06 -6.61
N PHE A 138 -16.93 -19.79 -7.27
CA PHE A 138 -15.76 -20.67 -7.26
C PHE A 138 -14.99 -20.60 -5.94
N ALA A 139 -15.25 -19.60 -5.10
CA ALA A 139 -14.56 -19.38 -3.83
C ALA A 139 -14.57 -20.61 -2.92
N SER A 140 -15.70 -21.32 -2.82
CA SER A 140 -15.86 -22.51 -1.98
C SER A 140 -14.94 -23.68 -2.37
N HIS A 141 -14.38 -23.66 -3.58
CA HIS A 141 -13.51 -24.70 -4.11
C HIS A 141 -12.03 -24.26 -4.18
N ALA A 142 -11.69 -23.11 -3.57
CA ALA A 142 -10.33 -22.58 -3.55
C ALA A 142 -9.32 -23.43 -2.75
N SER A 143 -9.76 -24.48 -2.05
CA SER A 143 -8.86 -25.50 -1.50
C SER A 143 -8.10 -26.28 -2.59
N ASN A 144 -8.61 -26.29 -3.82
CA ASN A 144 -7.89 -26.82 -4.99
C ASN A 144 -6.95 -25.74 -5.58
N GLN A 145 -5.68 -26.09 -5.80
CA GLN A 145 -4.66 -25.13 -6.25
C GLN A 145 -4.93 -24.51 -7.62
N SER A 146 -5.52 -25.25 -8.57
CA SER A 146 -5.86 -24.73 -9.90
C SER A 146 -6.98 -23.69 -9.79
N VAL A 147 -7.98 -23.97 -8.95
CA VAL A 147 -9.08 -23.04 -8.65
C VAL A 147 -8.52 -21.78 -7.99
N PHE A 148 -7.69 -21.96 -6.96
CA PHE A 148 -7.05 -20.85 -6.25
C PHE A 148 -6.20 -19.97 -7.18
N ARG A 149 -5.38 -20.57 -8.04
CA ARG A 149 -4.55 -19.83 -9.01
C ARG A 149 -5.41 -18.99 -9.95
N PHE A 150 -6.50 -19.56 -10.46
CA PHE A 150 -7.42 -18.84 -11.32
C PHE A 150 -8.08 -17.67 -10.58
N ILE A 151 -8.63 -17.90 -9.38
CA ILE A 151 -9.24 -16.83 -8.56
C ILE A 151 -8.24 -15.74 -8.24
N SER A 152 -7.01 -16.10 -7.86
CA SER A 152 -5.94 -15.13 -7.58
C SER A 152 -5.62 -14.28 -8.80
N LYS A 153 -5.59 -14.88 -9.99
CA LYS A 153 -5.42 -14.16 -11.25
C LYS A 153 -6.59 -13.22 -11.52
N VAL A 154 -7.82 -13.68 -11.38
CA VAL A 154 -9.04 -12.88 -11.55
C VAL A 154 -9.04 -11.66 -10.61
N VAL A 155 -8.74 -11.85 -9.32
CA VAL A 155 -8.68 -10.76 -8.33
C VAL A 155 -7.55 -9.77 -8.61
N SER A 156 -6.45 -10.22 -9.21
CA SER A 156 -5.36 -9.32 -9.62
C SER A 156 -5.75 -8.43 -10.81
N LEU A 157 -6.57 -8.97 -11.73
CA LEU A 157 -7.03 -8.26 -12.94
C LEU A 157 -8.24 -7.37 -12.66
N ASP A 158 -9.11 -7.78 -11.74
CA ASP A 158 -10.28 -7.02 -11.32
C ASP A 158 -10.38 -6.92 -9.78
N PRO A 159 -9.72 -5.91 -9.18
CA PRO A 159 -9.76 -5.67 -7.73
C PRO A 159 -11.16 -5.48 -7.15
N SER A 160 -12.16 -5.12 -7.96
CA SER A 160 -13.54 -4.94 -7.50
C SER A 160 -14.16 -6.24 -6.96
N LEU A 161 -13.61 -7.40 -7.33
CA LEU A 161 -14.08 -8.72 -6.90
C LEU A 161 -13.54 -9.15 -5.53
N ARG A 162 -12.57 -8.43 -4.94
CA ARG A 162 -11.98 -8.78 -3.64
C ARG A 162 -13.04 -8.95 -2.57
N VAL A 163 -13.85 -7.91 -2.35
CA VAL A 163 -14.94 -7.91 -1.36
C VAL A 163 -15.96 -9.03 -1.62
N PRO A 164 -16.50 -9.20 -2.85
CA PRO A 164 -17.35 -10.34 -3.19
C PRO A 164 -16.73 -11.71 -2.85
N PHE A 165 -15.47 -11.94 -3.18
CA PHE A 165 -14.79 -13.20 -2.87
C PHE A 165 -14.62 -13.40 -1.35
N VAL A 166 -14.35 -12.34 -0.59
CA VAL A 166 -14.32 -12.40 0.88
C VAL A 166 -15.67 -12.85 1.43
N PHE A 167 -16.77 -12.24 1.00
CA PHE A 167 -18.11 -12.62 1.45
C PHE A 167 -18.54 -14.01 0.97
N ALA A 168 -17.93 -14.55 -0.08
CA ALA A 168 -18.12 -15.92 -0.52
C ALA A 168 -17.28 -16.95 0.25
N GLY A 169 -16.59 -16.53 1.31
CA GLY A 169 -15.84 -17.42 2.21
C GLY A 169 -14.44 -17.78 1.72
N LEU A 170 -13.86 -17.01 0.78
CA LEU A 170 -12.53 -17.31 0.26
C LEU A 170 -11.45 -17.24 1.35
N ILE A 171 -11.59 -16.34 2.32
CA ILE A 171 -10.64 -16.19 3.43
C ILE A 171 -10.55 -17.50 4.23
N GLU A 172 -11.69 -18.10 4.55
CA GLU A 172 -11.79 -19.33 5.32
C GLU A 172 -11.17 -20.53 4.60
N GLN A 173 -11.18 -20.53 3.25
CA GLN A 173 -10.54 -21.56 2.45
C GLN A 173 -9.00 -21.44 2.44
N ILE A 174 -8.48 -20.21 2.50
CA ILE A 174 -7.04 -19.96 2.33
C ILE A 174 -6.29 -19.84 3.66
N ILE A 175 -6.93 -19.37 4.74
CA ILE A 175 -6.30 -19.20 6.06
C ILE A 175 -5.53 -20.46 6.52
N PRO A 176 -6.09 -21.69 6.42
CA PRO A 176 -5.41 -22.88 6.91
C PRO A 176 -4.07 -23.17 6.21
N SER A 177 -3.88 -22.69 4.98
CA SER A 177 -2.69 -22.99 4.17
C SER A 177 -1.65 -21.87 4.14
N ILE A 178 -1.91 -20.69 4.74
CA ILE A 178 -1.03 -19.51 4.61
C ILE A 178 0.40 -19.71 5.15
N ILE A 179 0.58 -20.64 6.10
CA ILE A 179 1.90 -20.98 6.65
C ILE A 179 2.73 -21.74 5.60
N SER A 180 2.10 -22.69 4.89
CA SER A 180 2.75 -23.55 3.90
C SER A 180 2.75 -22.99 2.48
N ASP A 181 1.80 -22.14 2.13
CA ASP A 181 1.61 -21.59 0.79
C ASP A 181 1.78 -20.06 0.75
N LYS A 182 2.92 -19.64 0.20
CA LYS A 182 3.28 -18.23 -0.03
C LYS A 182 2.24 -17.50 -0.87
N SER A 183 1.60 -18.20 -1.81
CA SER A 183 0.58 -17.60 -2.68
C SER A 183 -0.72 -17.34 -1.93
N GLY A 184 -1.11 -18.22 -1.00
CA GLY A 184 -2.21 -18.03 -0.06
C GLY A 184 -2.04 -16.76 0.78
N ALA A 185 -0.86 -16.57 1.39
CA ALA A 185 -0.57 -15.37 2.18
C ALA A 185 -0.62 -14.07 1.36
N ARG A 186 -0.07 -14.08 0.12
CA ARG A 186 -0.15 -12.91 -0.78
C ARG A 186 -1.58 -12.59 -1.19
N MET A 187 -2.37 -13.62 -1.49
CA MET A 187 -3.78 -13.45 -1.82
C MET A 187 -4.55 -12.89 -0.63
N LEU A 188 -4.32 -13.42 0.58
CA LEU A 188 -4.95 -12.90 1.80
C LEU A 188 -4.62 -11.42 2.00
N ALA A 189 -3.36 -11.02 1.88
CA ALA A 189 -2.96 -9.61 1.97
C ALA A 189 -3.66 -8.73 0.92
N SER A 190 -3.85 -9.24 -0.31
CA SER A 190 -4.61 -8.55 -1.36
C SER A 190 -6.10 -8.44 -1.01
N LEU A 191 -6.72 -9.51 -0.51
CA LEU A 191 -8.14 -9.51 -0.14
C LEU A 191 -8.43 -8.54 1.01
N ILE A 192 -7.58 -8.48 2.04
CA ILE A 192 -7.76 -7.56 3.18
C ILE A 192 -7.15 -6.18 2.94
N SER A 193 -6.84 -5.81 1.69
CA SER A 193 -6.32 -4.48 1.39
C SER A 193 -7.40 -3.39 1.45
N ASP A 194 -8.67 -3.77 1.29
CA ASP A 194 -9.81 -2.86 1.42
C ASP A 194 -10.39 -2.83 2.84
N VAL A 195 -11.03 -1.71 3.17
CA VAL A 195 -11.62 -1.42 4.49
C VAL A 195 -12.65 -2.48 4.92
N GLN A 196 -13.54 -2.90 4.01
CA GLN A 196 -14.64 -3.81 4.34
C GLN A 196 -14.13 -5.21 4.63
N SER A 197 -13.19 -5.71 3.83
CA SER A 197 -12.55 -7.00 4.00
C SER A 197 -11.69 -7.05 5.27
N ARG A 198 -10.99 -5.96 5.63
CA ARG A 198 -10.31 -5.86 6.94
C ARG A 198 -11.29 -6.00 8.10
N GLN A 199 -12.39 -5.25 8.05
CA GLN A 199 -13.40 -5.28 9.09
C GLN A 199 -14.03 -6.67 9.22
N TYR A 200 -14.34 -7.33 8.10
CA TYR A 200 -14.79 -8.72 8.07
C TYR A 200 -13.77 -9.65 8.73
N PHE A 201 -12.49 -9.56 8.33
CA PHE A 201 -11.42 -10.40 8.87
C PHE A 201 -11.28 -10.27 10.39
N PHE A 202 -11.42 -9.05 10.91
CA PHE A 202 -11.43 -8.78 12.34
C PHE A 202 -12.65 -9.38 13.04
N GLN A 203 -13.85 -9.13 12.51
CA GLN A 203 -15.12 -9.55 13.11
C GLN A 203 -15.29 -11.07 13.12
N MET A 204 -14.77 -11.78 12.12
CA MET A 204 -14.79 -13.24 12.07
C MET A 204 -13.76 -13.90 12.98
N GLY A 205 -12.93 -13.12 13.70
CA GLY A 205 -12.02 -13.65 14.70
C GLY A 205 -10.78 -14.33 14.12
N HIS A 206 -10.33 -13.91 12.92
CA HIS A 206 -9.18 -14.52 12.24
C HIS A 206 -7.81 -14.05 12.75
N ILE A 207 -7.77 -12.98 13.54
CA ILE A 207 -6.53 -12.37 14.07
C ILE A 207 -5.67 -13.35 14.89
N PRO A 208 -6.22 -14.15 15.84
CA PRO A 208 -5.40 -15.10 16.61
C PRO A 208 -4.73 -16.16 15.73
N THR A 209 -5.42 -16.63 14.69
CA THR A 209 -4.86 -17.57 13.70
C THR A 209 -3.71 -16.92 12.93
N LEU A 210 -3.85 -15.64 12.54
CA LEU A 210 -2.80 -14.90 11.87
C LEU A 210 -1.57 -14.68 12.76
N ILE A 211 -1.76 -14.36 14.04
CA ILE A 211 -0.66 -14.25 15.02
C ILE A 211 0.10 -15.57 15.11
N THR A 212 -0.63 -16.68 15.26
CA THR A 212 -0.04 -18.03 15.34
C THR A 212 0.75 -18.35 14.06
N ALA A 213 0.16 -18.10 12.90
CA ALA A 213 0.81 -18.28 11.60
C ALA A 213 2.08 -17.43 11.43
N PHE A 214 2.13 -16.24 12.02
CA PHE A 214 3.32 -15.39 11.96
C PHE A 214 4.50 -16.02 12.69
N PHE A 215 4.30 -16.49 13.92
CA PHE A 215 5.37 -17.14 14.67
C PHE A 215 5.72 -18.53 14.10
N ASP A 216 4.73 -19.33 13.72
CA ASP A 216 4.95 -20.66 13.14
C ASP A 216 5.69 -20.61 11.80
N SER A 217 5.49 -19.54 11.02
CA SER A 217 6.23 -19.29 9.78
C SER A 217 7.60 -18.63 9.99
N SER A 218 8.12 -18.60 11.23
CA SER A 218 9.37 -17.91 11.59
C SER A 218 9.36 -16.42 11.16
N MET A 219 8.21 -15.77 11.32
CA MET A 219 7.99 -14.35 10.98
C MET A 219 8.30 -14.06 9.51
N SER A 220 7.74 -14.89 8.61
CA SER A 220 8.01 -14.82 7.18
C SER A 220 7.56 -13.49 6.54
N THR A 221 8.27 -13.09 5.48
CA THR A 221 8.00 -11.89 4.69
C THR A 221 6.57 -11.86 4.12
N HIS A 222 5.97 -13.04 3.85
CA HIS A 222 4.61 -13.13 3.31
C HIS A 222 3.53 -12.87 4.36
N ILE A 223 3.66 -13.46 5.55
CA ILE A 223 2.71 -13.21 6.65
C ILE A 223 2.86 -11.78 7.18
N ARG A 224 4.10 -11.23 7.21
CA ARG A 224 4.31 -9.80 7.44
C ARG A 224 3.48 -8.95 6.47
N GLY A 225 3.44 -9.32 5.18
CA GLY A 225 2.61 -8.64 4.18
C GLY A 225 1.11 -8.61 4.52
N VAL A 226 0.60 -9.68 5.14
CA VAL A 226 -0.78 -9.75 5.63
C VAL A 226 -0.98 -8.76 6.80
N PHE A 227 -0.06 -8.70 7.76
CA PHE A 227 -0.13 -7.72 8.85
C PHE A 227 -0.10 -6.28 8.34
N ARG A 228 0.74 -5.97 7.34
CA ARG A 228 0.78 -4.62 6.73
C ARG A 228 -0.54 -4.24 6.07
N ALA A 229 -1.17 -5.18 5.37
CA ALA A 229 -2.48 -4.95 4.75
C ALA A 229 -3.57 -4.73 5.81
N LEU A 230 -3.51 -5.50 6.90
CA LEU A 230 -4.44 -5.43 8.03
C LEU A 230 -4.32 -4.13 8.83
N LEU A 231 -3.10 -3.67 9.08
CA LEU A 231 -2.78 -2.46 9.86
C LEU A 231 -2.55 -1.23 8.98
N SER A 232 -3.11 -1.21 7.77
CA SER A 232 -2.96 -0.07 6.86
C SER A 232 -3.55 1.21 7.47
N PRO A 233 -2.84 2.35 7.39
CA PRO A 233 -3.34 3.63 7.89
C PRO A 233 -4.46 4.22 7.04
N ASP A 234 -4.81 3.61 5.90
CA ASP A 234 -5.94 4.03 5.06
C ASP A 234 -7.31 3.84 5.75
N ASP A 235 -7.35 3.08 6.86
CA ASP A 235 -8.54 2.86 7.68
C ASP A 235 -8.30 3.24 9.15
N LEU A 236 -8.12 4.54 9.41
CA LEU A 236 -7.93 5.05 10.77
C LEU A 236 -9.10 4.71 11.71
N THR A 237 -10.30 4.48 11.17
CA THR A 237 -11.51 4.18 11.97
C THR A 237 -11.39 2.83 12.67
N ASN A 238 -10.98 1.79 11.95
CA ASN A 238 -10.86 0.44 12.52
C ASN A 238 -9.45 0.12 13.04
N LEU A 239 -8.43 0.88 12.62
CA LEU A 239 -7.03 0.66 12.99
C LEU A 239 -6.84 0.62 14.52
N HIS A 240 -7.41 1.58 15.25
CA HIS A 240 -7.30 1.63 16.71
C HIS A 240 -7.88 0.37 17.39
N SER A 241 -9.01 -0.15 16.88
CA SER A 241 -9.64 -1.36 17.42
C SER A 241 -8.78 -2.61 17.18
N LEU A 242 -8.20 -2.71 15.98
CA LEU A 242 -7.25 -3.78 15.62
C LEU A 242 -6.00 -3.73 16.49
N GLN A 243 -5.37 -2.57 16.62
CA GLN A 243 -4.19 -2.38 17.45
C GLN A 243 -4.50 -2.71 18.91
N SER A 244 -5.59 -2.16 19.46
CA SER A 244 -6.03 -2.47 20.84
C SER A 244 -6.20 -3.98 21.07
N PHE A 245 -6.76 -4.70 20.09
CA PHE A 245 -6.86 -6.15 20.16
C PHE A 245 -5.49 -6.83 20.19
N LEU A 246 -4.55 -6.42 19.33
CA LEU A 246 -3.17 -6.96 19.32
C LEU A 246 -2.44 -6.68 20.64
N PHE A 247 -2.57 -5.48 21.19
CA PHE A 247 -2.00 -5.12 22.50
C PHE A 247 -2.59 -5.96 23.63
N SER A 248 -3.91 -6.21 23.62
CA SER A 248 -4.56 -7.07 24.63
C SER A 248 -4.10 -8.53 24.61
N ARG A 249 -3.42 -8.95 23.53
CA ARG A 249 -2.86 -10.29 23.34
C ARG A 249 -1.34 -10.35 23.58
N ASP A 250 -0.76 -9.29 24.15
CA ASP A 250 0.69 -9.16 24.33
C ASP A 250 1.50 -9.31 23.02
N PHE A 251 0.88 -9.11 21.86
CA PHE A 251 1.54 -9.37 20.58
C PHE A 251 2.76 -8.45 20.36
N PRO A 252 2.68 -7.12 20.56
CA PRO A 252 3.85 -6.24 20.49
C PRO A 252 4.98 -6.63 21.45
N ARG A 253 4.63 -7.11 22.65
CA ARG A 253 5.61 -7.56 23.66
C ARG A 253 6.34 -8.83 23.19
N GLN A 254 5.63 -9.76 22.56
CA GLN A 254 6.24 -10.96 21.97
C GLN A 254 7.17 -10.60 20.81
N LEU A 255 6.81 -9.61 19.98
CA LEU A 255 7.68 -9.11 18.91
C LEU A 255 8.97 -8.50 19.47
N LEU A 256 8.87 -7.62 20.46
CA LEU A 256 10.03 -7.01 21.13
C LEU A 256 10.98 -8.07 21.71
N PHE A 257 10.43 -9.08 22.39
CA PHE A 257 11.24 -10.18 22.90
C PHE A 257 12.00 -10.91 21.79
N ASN A 258 11.34 -11.22 20.67
CA ASN A 258 11.97 -11.89 19.53
C ASN A 258 13.05 -11.02 18.87
N ILE A 259 12.86 -9.70 18.78
CA ILE A 259 13.83 -8.78 18.20
C ILE A 259 15.10 -8.68 19.06
N PHE A 260 14.96 -8.55 20.38
CA PHE A 260 16.10 -8.31 21.29
C PHE A 260 16.75 -9.59 21.83
N HIS A 261 15.98 -10.65 22.00
CA HIS A 261 16.42 -11.87 22.70
C HIS A 261 16.17 -13.15 21.91
N GLY A 262 15.43 -13.08 20.81
CA GLY A 262 15.13 -14.26 19.99
C GLY A 262 16.36 -14.78 19.27
N ASP A 263 16.52 -16.11 19.28
CA ASP A 263 17.45 -16.81 18.40
C ASP A 263 16.80 -16.99 17.01
N ILE A 264 16.66 -15.87 16.31
CA ILE A 264 16.00 -15.79 15.00
C ILE A 264 16.91 -15.14 13.97
N SER A 265 16.62 -15.41 12.69
CA SER A 265 17.34 -14.79 11.58
C SER A 265 17.15 -13.27 11.56
N ASP A 266 18.10 -12.53 10.98
CA ASP A 266 17.99 -11.09 10.78
C ASP A 266 16.78 -10.73 9.89
N GLU A 267 16.41 -11.58 8.93
CA GLU A 267 15.19 -11.39 8.12
C GLU A 267 13.94 -11.48 9.00
N SER A 268 13.86 -12.50 9.86
CA SER A 268 12.75 -12.68 10.81
C SER A 268 12.65 -11.52 11.79
N ALA A 269 13.78 -11.07 12.36
CA ALA A 269 13.83 -9.93 13.27
C ALA A 269 13.44 -8.62 12.56
N SER A 270 13.87 -8.42 11.31
CA SER A 270 13.45 -7.30 10.47
C SER A 270 11.94 -7.30 10.22
N ASN A 271 11.38 -8.45 9.87
CA ASN A 271 9.93 -8.60 9.68
C ASN A 271 9.15 -8.35 10.97
N ALA A 272 9.64 -8.84 12.12
CA ALA A 272 9.05 -8.58 13.43
C ALA A 272 9.08 -7.08 13.78
N ALA A 273 10.19 -6.40 13.52
CA ALA A 273 10.31 -4.95 13.73
C ALA A 273 9.33 -4.17 12.85
N ILE A 274 9.14 -4.57 11.59
CA ILE A 274 8.15 -3.93 10.72
C ILE A 274 6.73 -4.10 11.27
N VAL A 275 6.31 -5.32 11.62
CA VAL A 275 4.97 -5.54 12.19
C VAL A 275 4.79 -4.78 13.51
N LEU A 276 5.83 -4.71 14.34
CA LEU A 276 5.82 -3.90 15.56
C LEU A 276 5.61 -2.42 15.25
N GLY A 277 6.31 -1.89 14.24
CA GLY A 277 6.11 -0.52 13.75
C GLY A 277 4.68 -0.27 13.30
N ASP A 278 4.06 -1.19 12.55
CA ASP A 278 2.65 -1.07 12.14
C ASP A 278 1.69 -1.13 13.36
N CYS A 279 2.03 -1.91 14.40
CA CYS A 279 1.23 -1.97 15.64
C CYS A 279 1.29 -0.65 16.43
N LEU A 280 2.43 0.04 16.42
CA LEU A 280 2.67 1.25 17.20
C LEU A 280 2.18 2.52 16.48
N GLN A 281 2.12 2.50 15.16
CA GLN A 281 1.80 3.68 14.36
C GLN A 281 0.42 4.24 14.73
N TYR A 282 0.36 5.52 15.15
CA TYR A 282 -0.86 6.19 15.63
C TYR A 282 -1.47 5.63 16.93
N TYR A 283 -0.85 4.64 17.57
CA TYR A 283 -1.38 4.05 18.80
C TYR A 283 -0.82 4.78 20.03
N PRO A 284 -1.67 5.46 20.84
CA PRO A 284 -1.21 6.18 22.02
C PRO A 284 -0.86 5.20 23.15
N LEU A 285 0.32 5.38 23.72
CA LEU A 285 0.84 4.61 24.84
C LEU A 285 1.05 5.50 26.05
N GLN A 286 0.91 4.91 27.23
CA GLN A 286 1.19 5.60 28.49
C GLN A 286 2.68 5.55 28.86
N ASN A 287 3.41 4.53 28.37
CA ASN A 287 4.81 4.29 28.71
C ASN A 287 5.54 3.70 27.50
N ILE A 288 6.87 3.90 27.44
CA ILE A 288 7.71 3.28 26.43
C ILE A 288 7.68 1.76 26.61
N PRO A 289 7.37 0.95 25.57
CA PRO A 289 7.22 -0.49 25.71
C PRO A 289 8.56 -1.26 25.76
N PHE A 290 9.69 -0.57 25.64
CA PHE A 290 11.03 -1.13 25.65
C PHE A 290 12.05 -0.20 26.32
N LYS A 291 13.21 -0.74 26.71
CA LYS A 291 14.32 0.07 27.19
C LYS A 291 15.06 0.67 26.00
N MET A 292 15.17 1.98 25.94
CA MET A 292 15.87 2.65 24.83
C MET A 292 17.33 2.19 24.70
N SER A 293 18.01 1.94 25.82
CA SER A 293 19.39 1.42 25.79
C SER A 293 19.50 0.09 25.06
N GLU A 294 18.59 -0.85 25.33
CA GLU A 294 18.56 -2.18 24.73
C GLU A 294 18.23 -2.12 23.23
N PHE A 295 17.31 -1.21 22.87
CA PHE A 295 16.97 -0.91 21.49
C PHE A 295 18.21 -0.45 20.70
N LEU A 296 18.92 0.55 21.22
CA LEU A 296 20.10 1.13 20.56
C LEU A 296 21.29 0.17 20.56
N GLU A 297 21.46 -0.65 21.61
CA GLU A 297 22.47 -1.70 21.63
C GLU A 297 22.21 -2.78 20.58
N THR A 298 20.95 -3.17 20.38
CA THR A 298 20.55 -4.10 19.31
C THR A 298 20.86 -3.51 17.94
N ALA A 299 20.52 -2.25 17.70
CA ALA A 299 20.81 -1.55 16.44
C ALA A 299 22.33 -1.41 16.19
N ALA A 300 23.12 -1.18 17.24
CA ALA A 300 24.58 -1.13 17.13
C ALA A 300 25.16 -2.50 16.77
N ALA A 301 24.69 -3.57 17.42
CA ALA A 301 25.18 -4.94 17.24
C ALA A 301 24.75 -5.56 15.90
N LYS A 302 23.56 -5.21 15.37
CA LYS A 302 22.98 -5.77 14.14
C LYS A 302 22.70 -4.68 13.10
N PRO A 303 23.68 -4.30 12.25
CA PRO A 303 23.51 -3.26 11.24
C PRO A 303 22.35 -3.49 10.26
N SER A 304 22.07 -4.76 9.93
CA SER A 304 20.95 -5.21 9.09
C SER A 304 19.57 -4.79 9.64
N LEU A 305 19.45 -4.62 10.96
CA LEU A 305 18.20 -4.26 11.62
C LEU A 305 18.00 -2.76 11.81
N ARG A 306 19.01 -1.94 11.52
CA ARG A 306 18.94 -0.48 11.78
C ARG A 306 17.76 0.19 11.08
N ILE A 307 17.51 -0.09 9.81
CA ILE A 307 16.39 0.52 9.08
C ILE A 307 15.02 0.05 9.63
N PRO A 308 14.76 -1.26 9.81
CA PRO A 308 13.55 -1.71 10.49
C PRO A 308 13.35 -1.10 11.88
N LEU A 309 14.42 -0.94 12.66
CA LEU A 309 14.38 -0.33 13.98
C LEU A 309 14.09 1.18 13.89
N LEU A 310 14.67 1.92 12.93
CA LEU A 310 14.28 3.32 12.69
C LEU A 310 12.78 3.43 12.38
N TYR A 311 12.24 2.50 11.60
CA TYR A 311 10.80 2.47 11.34
C TYR A 311 9.98 2.25 12.63
N VAL A 312 10.41 1.39 13.55
CA VAL A 312 9.76 1.23 14.87
C VAL A 312 9.79 2.54 15.66
N LEU A 313 10.95 3.21 15.75
CA LEU A 313 11.08 4.48 16.48
C LEU A 313 10.24 5.59 15.85
N GLU A 314 10.25 5.69 14.53
CA GLU A 314 9.45 6.66 13.79
C GLU A 314 7.95 6.41 14.02
N SER A 315 7.48 5.17 13.86
CA SER A 315 6.09 4.80 14.13
C SER A 315 5.67 5.10 15.57
N PHE A 316 6.56 4.87 16.54
CA PHE A 316 6.31 5.18 17.94
C PHE A 316 6.21 6.70 18.17
N ALA A 317 7.16 7.48 17.64
CA ALA A 317 7.24 8.93 17.83
C ALA A 317 5.98 9.67 17.35
N ILE A 318 5.34 9.19 16.27
CA ILE A 318 4.12 9.80 15.69
C ILE A 318 3.01 10.01 16.74
N ALA A 319 2.77 9.04 17.63
CA ALA A 319 1.73 9.12 18.65
C ALA A 319 2.27 9.35 20.07
N ASN A 320 3.58 9.20 20.26
CA ASN A 320 4.21 9.08 21.58
C ASN A 320 5.47 9.95 21.71
N LYS A 321 5.51 11.10 21.02
CA LYS A 321 6.66 12.01 21.02
C LYS A 321 7.11 12.40 22.43
N ASP A 322 6.17 12.61 23.34
CA ASP A 322 6.44 12.97 24.75
C ASP A 322 7.14 11.87 25.55
N LEU A 323 7.10 10.63 25.07
CA LEU A 323 7.78 9.49 25.66
C LEU A 323 9.17 9.25 25.07
N MET A 324 9.57 10.01 24.04
CA MET A 324 10.90 9.87 23.45
C MET A 324 11.99 10.40 24.40
N PRO A 325 13.18 9.78 24.41
CA PRO A 325 14.32 10.29 25.15
C PRO A 325 14.77 11.64 24.57
N SER A 326 15.59 12.38 25.31
CA SER A 326 16.16 13.62 24.77
C SER A 326 17.25 13.33 23.73
N PRO A 327 17.49 14.21 22.75
CA PRO A 327 18.61 14.12 21.82
C PRO A 327 19.98 13.95 22.49
N LEU A 328 20.19 14.60 23.65
CA LEU A 328 21.43 14.49 24.43
C LEU A 328 21.63 13.09 25.02
N GLU A 329 20.55 12.36 25.30
CA GLU A 329 20.65 10.96 25.75
C GLU A 329 21.08 10.05 24.62
N ILE A 330 20.61 10.29 23.40
CA ILE A 330 21.05 9.55 22.20
C ILE A 330 22.56 9.72 21.98
N LEU A 331 23.07 10.95 22.10
CA LEU A 331 24.50 11.25 21.94
C LEU A 331 25.41 10.56 22.98
N LYS A 332 24.87 10.10 24.12
CA LYS A 332 25.66 9.34 25.10
C LYS A 332 25.95 7.91 24.65
N PHE A 333 25.25 7.39 23.63
CA PHE A 333 25.44 6.04 23.12
C PHE A 333 26.56 5.98 22.07
N THR A 334 27.80 5.98 22.55
CA THR A 334 29.02 5.99 21.72
C THR A 334 29.10 4.86 20.67
N LYS A 335 28.42 3.73 20.90
CA LYS A 335 28.33 2.61 19.93
C LYS A 335 27.66 3.02 18.61
N LEU A 336 26.83 4.07 18.62
CA LEU A 336 26.13 4.58 17.43
C LEU A 336 26.98 5.45 16.53
N HIS A 337 28.10 6.01 17.04
CA HIS A 337 28.98 6.90 16.27
C HIS A 337 29.60 6.23 15.03
N SER A 338 29.55 4.90 14.96
CA SER A 338 29.96 4.13 13.78
C SER A 338 29.02 4.31 12.56
N ASP A 339 27.80 4.81 12.78
CA ASP A 339 26.81 5.06 11.72
C ASP A 339 26.07 6.38 11.95
N ILE A 340 26.73 7.44 11.46
CA ILE A 340 26.30 8.83 11.56
C ILE A 340 24.87 9.04 11.01
N PHE A 341 24.45 8.28 9.99
CA PHE A 341 23.09 8.41 9.45
C PHE A 341 22.06 7.97 10.49
N PHE A 342 22.22 6.79 11.07
CA PHE A 342 21.29 6.24 12.06
C PHE A 342 21.23 7.11 13.32
N GLU A 343 22.40 7.57 13.79
CA GLU A 343 22.51 8.47 14.94
C GLU A 343 21.73 9.78 14.71
N LEU A 344 22.00 10.47 13.60
CA LEU A 344 21.31 11.72 13.25
C LEU A 344 19.81 11.52 13.08
N PHE A 345 19.38 10.38 12.53
CA PHE A 345 17.95 10.06 12.42
C PHE A 345 17.30 9.88 13.81
N CYS A 346 17.97 9.19 14.73
CA CYS A 346 17.48 9.06 16.10
C CYS A 346 17.39 10.44 16.79
N ILE A 347 18.42 11.29 16.63
CA ILE A 347 18.44 12.66 17.14
C ILE A 347 17.26 13.47 16.59
N TYR A 348 16.99 13.37 15.28
CA TYR A 348 15.82 13.99 14.64
C TYR A 348 14.52 13.53 15.31
N LEU A 349 14.29 12.22 15.43
CA LEU A 349 13.05 11.69 16.00
C LEU A 349 12.84 12.09 17.47
N CYS A 350 13.93 12.22 18.23
CA CYS A 350 13.92 12.61 19.64
C CYS A 350 13.79 14.13 19.86
N HIS A 351 13.85 14.93 18.81
CA HIS A 351 13.73 16.38 18.94
C HIS A 351 12.30 16.76 19.39
N SER A 352 12.23 17.65 20.39
CA SER A 352 10.98 18.29 20.80
C SER A 352 11.08 19.79 20.49
N PRO A 353 10.16 20.37 19.69
CA PRO A 353 10.22 21.76 19.27
C PRO A 353 10.13 22.75 20.45
N ASP A 354 9.57 22.33 21.58
CA ASP A 354 9.47 23.16 22.79
C ASP A 354 10.78 23.22 23.59
N THR A 355 11.76 22.38 23.25
CA THR A 355 13.03 22.28 23.96
C THR A 355 14.19 22.81 23.12
N LYS A 356 14.87 23.84 23.62
CA LYS A 356 16.08 24.37 22.98
C LYS A 356 17.31 23.56 23.38
N TYR A 357 18.05 23.07 22.39
CA TYR A 357 19.29 22.32 22.59
C TYR A 357 20.50 23.14 22.09
N SER A 358 21.00 24.06 22.91
CA SER A 358 22.16 24.91 22.54
C SER A 358 23.48 24.16 22.38
N GLU A 359 23.55 22.93 22.89
CA GLU A 359 24.76 22.09 22.86
C GLU A 359 24.92 21.30 21.55
N ILE A 360 23.86 21.19 20.75
CA ILE A 360 23.90 20.45 19.49
C ILE A 360 24.31 21.40 18.37
N THR A 361 25.56 21.28 17.94
CA THR A 361 26.10 21.96 16.77
C THR A 361 26.17 21.02 15.57
N PHE A 362 26.15 21.56 14.35
CA PHE A 362 26.28 20.76 13.13
C PHE A 362 27.62 20.97 12.40
N SER A 363 28.53 21.77 12.94
CA SER A 363 29.87 22.01 12.38
C SER A 363 30.69 20.74 12.18
N GLN A 364 30.58 19.76 13.09
CA GLN A 364 31.31 18.50 12.97
C GLN A 364 30.84 17.61 11.80
N TYR A 365 29.71 17.96 11.16
CA TYR A 365 29.12 17.18 10.06
C TYR A 365 29.33 17.83 8.68
N GLU A 366 30.12 18.90 8.59
CA GLU A 366 30.34 19.68 7.35
C GLU A 366 30.97 18.86 6.21
N ASN A 367 31.76 17.84 6.54
CA ASN A 367 32.50 17.01 5.58
C ASN A 367 31.74 15.73 5.17
N LEU A 368 30.49 15.55 5.62
CA LEU A 368 29.67 14.41 5.24
C LEU A 368 29.29 14.48 3.75
N THR A 369 28.98 13.33 3.16
CA THR A 369 28.51 13.23 1.77
C THR A 369 27.29 12.32 1.65
N GLY A 370 26.60 12.40 0.50
CA GLY A 370 25.47 11.54 0.17
C GLY A 370 24.33 11.57 1.21
N ARG A 371 23.88 10.38 1.62
CA ARG A 371 22.74 10.20 2.54
C ARG A 371 22.99 10.78 3.95
N GLN A 372 24.23 10.73 4.43
CA GLN A 372 24.59 11.22 5.75
C GLN A 372 24.51 12.74 5.81
N LEU A 373 25.00 13.43 4.78
CA LEU A 373 24.87 14.89 4.64
C LEU A 373 23.40 15.29 4.55
N SER A 374 22.61 14.58 3.74
CA SER A 374 21.17 14.84 3.59
C SER A 374 20.45 14.76 4.94
N GLN A 375 20.72 13.71 5.73
CA GLN A 375 20.15 13.56 7.06
C GLN A 375 20.64 14.65 8.04
N ALA A 376 21.91 15.05 7.96
CA ALA A 376 22.46 16.11 8.80
C ALA A 376 21.79 17.46 8.54
N ILE A 377 21.54 17.80 7.27
CA ILE A 377 20.83 19.03 6.88
C ILE A 377 19.38 18.99 7.36
N ILE A 378 18.69 17.86 7.22
CA ILE A 378 17.31 17.69 7.73
C ILE A 378 17.28 17.86 9.25
N THR A 379 18.20 17.20 9.95
CA THR A 379 18.31 17.30 11.41
C THR A 379 18.61 18.74 11.84
N ALA A 380 19.51 19.45 11.16
CA ALA A 380 19.75 20.87 11.44
C ALA A 380 18.51 21.74 11.19
N THR A 381 17.75 21.44 10.13
CA THR A 381 16.51 22.14 9.78
C THR A 381 15.45 22.00 10.87
N GLU A 382 15.26 20.79 11.39
CA GLU A 382 14.34 20.49 12.49
C GLU A 382 14.71 21.28 13.75
N PHE A 383 16.01 21.39 14.05
CA PHE A 383 16.52 22.16 15.18
C PHE A 383 16.52 23.69 14.91
N HIS A 384 15.99 24.14 13.77
CA HIS A 384 16.04 25.53 13.32
C HIS A 384 17.45 26.13 13.34
N CYS A 385 18.46 25.30 13.06
CA CYS A 385 19.86 25.67 13.01
C CYS A 385 20.36 25.74 11.56
N GLU A 386 21.13 26.77 11.24
CA GLU A 386 21.76 26.90 9.93
C GLU A 386 22.85 25.82 9.80
N PHE A 387 22.71 24.97 8.78
CA PHE A 387 23.72 23.97 8.50
C PHE A 387 24.98 24.64 7.91
N PRO A 388 26.19 24.24 8.32
CA PRO A 388 27.44 24.81 7.79
C PRO A 388 27.49 24.75 6.26
N ASN A 389 27.93 25.84 5.63
CA ASN A 389 28.04 25.96 4.17
C ASN A 389 26.72 25.76 3.39
N SER A 390 25.56 25.89 4.05
CA SER A 390 24.24 25.74 3.39
C SER A 390 24.07 26.67 2.18
N GLU A 391 24.68 27.87 2.20
CA GLU A 391 24.73 28.78 1.05
C GLU A 391 25.37 28.13 -0.18
N VAL A 392 26.57 27.56 -0.03
CA VAL A 392 27.30 26.89 -1.11
C VAL A 392 26.56 25.63 -1.54
N LEU A 393 26.10 24.83 -0.58
CA LEU A 393 25.37 23.58 -0.85
C LEU A 393 24.06 23.83 -1.63
N SER A 394 23.35 24.91 -1.32
CA SER A 394 22.10 25.29 -2.01
C SER A 394 22.29 25.63 -3.50
N GLN A 395 23.54 25.85 -3.93
CA GLN A 395 23.93 26.13 -5.31
C GLN A 395 24.62 24.93 -5.98
N SER A 396 24.71 23.78 -5.31
CA SER A 396 25.40 22.60 -5.84
C SER A 396 24.70 22.03 -7.07
N LEU A 397 25.44 21.94 -8.18
CA LEU A 397 24.98 21.29 -9.40
C LEU A 397 25.25 19.78 -9.42
N GLU A 398 26.06 19.28 -8.48
CA GLU A 398 26.49 17.88 -8.42
C GLU A 398 25.48 16.98 -7.69
N ASN A 399 24.73 17.55 -6.73
CA ASN A 399 23.75 16.81 -5.95
C ASN A 399 22.49 17.64 -5.72
N GLU A 400 21.51 17.43 -6.61
CA GLU A 400 20.24 18.15 -6.60
C GLU A 400 19.48 18.00 -5.27
N CYS A 401 19.46 16.79 -4.69
CA CYS A 401 18.77 16.55 -3.43
C CYS A 401 19.41 17.36 -2.28
N VAL A 402 20.74 17.39 -2.20
CA VAL A 402 21.45 18.19 -1.19
C VAL A 402 21.21 19.69 -1.41
N ALA A 403 21.22 20.16 -2.67
CA ALA A 403 20.92 21.55 -2.98
C ALA A 403 19.51 21.95 -2.57
N GLN A 404 18.53 21.07 -2.79
CA GLN A 404 17.15 21.29 -2.38
C GLN A 404 17.00 21.29 -0.84
N LEU A 405 17.60 20.32 -0.14
CA LEU A 405 17.57 20.26 1.33
C LEU A 405 18.28 21.45 1.97
N ALA A 406 19.42 21.87 1.44
CA ALA A 406 20.12 23.08 1.89
C ALA A 406 19.28 24.34 1.64
N SER A 407 18.53 24.39 0.53
CA SER A 407 17.58 25.48 0.26
C SER A 407 16.46 25.53 1.31
N ILE A 408 15.92 24.37 1.70
CA ILE A 408 14.91 24.26 2.77
C ILE A 408 15.51 24.74 4.11
N ASN A 409 16.71 24.29 4.47
CA ASN A 409 17.38 24.71 5.70
C ASN A 409 17.54 26.24 5.78
N ARG A 410 18.00 26.87 4.68
CA ARG A 410 18.16 28.33 4.61
C ARG A 410 16.83 29.06 4.74
N LEU A 411 15.76 28.55 4.10
CA LEU A 411 14.41 29.12 4.23
C LEU A 411 13.91 29.08 5.67
N VAL A 412 13.99 27.92 6.32
CA VAL A 412 13.53 27.71 7.70
C VAL A 412 14.30 28.57 8.70
N THR A 413 15.61 28.72 8.52
CA THR A 413 16.49 29.51 9.39
C THR A 413 16.49 31.01 9.07
N ARG A 414 15.86 31.41 7.95
CA ARG A 414 15.85 32.78 7.42
C ARG A 414 17.26 33.34 7.14
N LYS A 415 18.16 32.47 6.67
CA LYS A 415 19.57 32.79 6.38
C LYS A 415 19.82 32.84 4.86
N PHE A 416 19.21 33.82 4.20
CA PHE A 416 19.34 34.03 2.76
C PHE A 416 19.15 35.50 2.38
N ASN A 417 19.65 35.87 1.20
CA ASN A 417 19.35 37.16 0.60
C ASN A 417 17.99 37.12 -0.09
N GLU A 418 17.21 38.21 0.00
CA GLU A 418 15.88 38.29 -0.61
C GLU A 418 15.84 37.98 -2.11
N LYS A 419 16.94 38.25 -2.82
CA LYS A 419 17.09 37.95 -4.24
C LYS A 419 17.09 36.44 -4.54
N ASP A 420 17.51 35.62 -3.58
CA ASP A 420 17.63 34.18 -3.72
C ASP A 420 16.32 33.45 -3.31
N ARG A 421 15.40 34.16 -2.64
CA ARG A 421 14.17 33.59 -2.06
C ARG A 421 13.40 32.71 -3.04
N ASN A 422 13.13 33.22 -4.25
CA ASN A 422 12.34 32.51 -5.25
C ASN A 422 13.00 31.20 -5.69
N LEU A 423 14.32 31.20 -5.85
CA LEU A 423 15.07 30.00 -6.23
C LEU A 423 15.05 28.96 -5.10
N LEU A 424 15.24 29.39 -3.85
CA LEU A 424 15.19 28.48 -2.70
C LEU A 424 13.81 27.86 -2.52
N VAL A 425 12.75 28.66 -2.69
CA VAL A 425 11.36 28.18 -2.62
C VAL A 425 11.08 27.20 -3.75
N GLN A 426 11.53 27.48 -4.98
CA GLN A 426 11.39 26.55 -6.10
C GLN A 426 12.09 25.21 -5.83
N ASN A 427 13.30 25.25 -5.29
CA ASN A 427 14.02 24.04 -4.90
C ASN A 427 13.29 23.22 -3.83
N ALA A 428 12.70 23.89 -2.82
CA ALA A 428 11.89 23.23 -1.80
C ALA A 428 10.63 22.57 -2.38
N VAL A 429 9.91 23.27 -3.26
CA VAL A 429 8.73 22.74 -3.96
C VAL A 429 9.11 21.52 -4.82
N ASN A 430 10.21 21.61 -5.56
CA ASN A 430 10.71 20.49 -6.37
C ASN A 430 11.00 19.26 -5.51
N PHE A 431 11.67 19.44 -4.36
CA PHE A 431 11.92 18.34 -3.44
C PHE A 431 10.63 17.65 -2.99
N PHE A 432 9.68 18.40 -2.41
CA PHE A 432 8.49 17.80 -1.81
C PHE A 432 7.47 17.28 -2.85
N SER A 433 7.47 17.83 -4.07
CA SER A 433 6.64 17.32 -5.17
C SER A 433 7.16 15.98 -5.72
N MET A 434 8.48 15.76 -5.75
CA MET A 434 9.09 14.51 -6.22
C MET A 434 8.97 13.33 -5.24
N GLN A 435 8.64 13.56 -3.96
CA GLN A 435 8.53 12.49 -2.96
C GLN A 435 7.26 11.62 -3.05
N HIS A 436 6.42 11.80 -4.09
CA HIS A 436 5.23 10.96 -4.30
C HIS A 436 5.54 9.57 -4.89
N GLU A 437 6.67 9.40 -5.59
CA GLU A 437 6.99 8.15 -6.32
C GLU A 437 7.79 7.15 -5.47
N ILE A 438 8.46 7.62 -4.42
CA ILE A 438 9.49 6.91 -3.65
C ILE A 438 8.93 5.93 -2.59
N ASN A 439 7.71 6.16 -2.10
CA ASN A 439 7.12 5.34 -1.03
C ASN A 439 6.38 4.07 -1.52
N SER A 440 6.45 3.77 -2.83
CA SER A 440 5.75 2.63 -3.47
C SER A 440 6.46 1.26 -3.35
N GLY A 441 7.50 1.16 -2.53
CA GLY A 441 7.85 -0.11 -1.86
C GLY A 441 8.83 -1.08 -2.54
N THR A 442 9.60 -0.71 -3.57
CA THR A 442 10.50 -1.69 -4.23
C THR A 442 11.94 -1.29 -4.57
N TYR A 443 12.41 -0.08 -4.30
CA TYR A 443 13.83 0.29 -4.40
C TYR A 443 14.12 1.26 -3.28
N LEU A 444 15.20 1.13 -2.50
CA LEU A 444 15.56 2.07 -1.44
C LEU A 444 15.97 3.42 -2.06
N PRO A 445 15.12 4.45 -2.05
CA PRO A 445 15.53 5.82 -2.32
C PRO A 445 15.99 6.35 -0.94
N LEU A 446 16.52 7.56 -0.87
CA LEU A 446 16.95 8.15 0.40
C LEU A 446 15.82 8.06 1.44
N PHE A 447 16.05 7.36 2.56
CA PHE A 447 15.07 7.20 3.63
C PHE A 447 15.02 8.49 4.44
N PHE A 448 13.94 9.26 4.27
CA PHE A 448 13.70 10.52 4.98
C PHE A 448 12.65 10.34 6.07
N PRO A 449 12.74 11.10 7.18
CA PRO A 449 11.69 11.09 8.19
C PRO A 449 10.32 11.47 7.62
N ARG A 450 9.28 10.69 7.91
CA ARG A 450 7.91 10.92 7.43
C ARG A 450 7.36 12.26 7.88
N GLU A 451 7.58 12.62 9.15
CA GLU A 451 7.15 13.91 9.70
C GLU A 451 7.70 15.08 8.90
N PHE A 452 8.97 15.02 8.48
CA PHE A 452 9.61 16.04 7.63
C PHE A 452 8.95 16.11 6.24
N ILE A 453 8.68 14.97 5.62
CA ILE A 453 8.03 14.92 4.29
C ILE A 453 6.60 15.45 4.36
N ASP A 454 5.82 15.04 5.35
CA ASP A 454 4.42 15.44 5.50
C ASP A 454 4.29 16.93 5.84
N TRP A 455 5.15 17.42 6.75
CA TRP A 455 5.28 18.84 7.04
C TRP A 455 5.61 19.65 5.77
N GLY A 456 6.64 19.23 5.03
CA GLY A 456 7.08 19.96 3.84
C GLY A 456 6.05 19.96 2.72
N LYS A 457 5.35 18.84 2.50
CA LYS A 457 4.22 18.77 1.55
C LYS A 457 3.09 19.72 1.93
N SER A 458 2.80 19.86 3.21
CA SER A 458 1.81 20.82 3.69
C SER A 458 2.29 22.28 3.51
N GLU A 459 3.51 22.60 3.94
CA GLU A 459 4.07 23.95 3.90
C GLU A 459 4.34 24.49 2.49
N PHE A 460 4.82 23.63 1.60
CA PHE A 460 5.14 23.98 0.21
C PHE A 460 4.05 23.57 -0.79
N SER A 461 2.84 23.23 -0.30
CA SER A 461 1.65 23.05 -1.14
C SER A 461 1.25 24.36 -1.84
N GLU A 462 0.38 24.27 -2.87
CA GLU A 462 -0.18 25.45 -3.56
C GLU A 462 -0.77 26.49 -2.59
N ILE A 463 -1.36 26.02 -1.49
CA ILE A 463 -1.99 26.87 -0.46
C ILE A 463 -0.92 27.48 0.46
N GLY A 464 0.09 26.71 0.86
CA GLY A 464 1.17 27.14 1.77
C GLY A 464 2.22 28.04 1.13
N LEU A 465 2.45 27.89 -0.18
CA LEU A 465 3.48 28.58 -0.95
C LEU A 465 3.41 30.11 -0.83
N SER A 466 2.19 30.66 -0.75
CA SER A 466 1.95 32.10 -0.59
C SER A 466 2.69 32.68 0.61
N ARG A 467 2.79 31.93 1.73
CA ARG A 467 3.48 32.37 2.95
C ARG A 467 4.98 32.53 2.74
N TRP A 468 5.59 31.58 2.05
CA TRP A 468 7.02 31.57 1.76
C TRP A 468 7.40 32.65 0.75
N MET A 469 6.53 32.90 -0.23
CA MET A 469 6.73 33.97 -1.20
C MET A 469 6.53 35.37 -0.59
N HIS A 470 5.65 35.53 0.41
CA HIS A 470 5.17 36.85 0.87
C HIS A 470 5.52 37.23 2.32
N SER A 471 6.36 36.47 3.04
CA SER A 471 6.62 36.82 4.45
C SER A 471 7.50 38.08 4.63
N ALA A 472 6.89 39.07 5.28
CA ALA A 472 7.42 40.27 5.97
C ALA A 472 8.11 41.39 5.18
N THR A 473 7.36 42.16 4.40
CA THR A 473 7.50 43.63 4.43
C THR A 473 6.50 44.19 5.44
N GLN A 474 6.99 44.64 6.60
CA GLN A 474 6.28 45.69 7.31
C GLN A 474 6.24 46.88 6.36
N TYR A 475 5.05 47.24 5.89
CA TYR A 475 4.85 48.50 5.18
C TYR A 475 5.11 49.63 6.19
N GLU A 476 6.35 50.10 6.28
CA GLU A 476 6.57 51.50 6.63
C GLU A 476 5.88 52.31 5.53
N ILE A 477 4.83 53.02 5.90
CA ILE A 477 4.21 54.03 5.05
C ILE A 477 5.22 55.18 5.00
N SER A 478 6.22 55.07 4.11
CA SER A 478 7.03 56.19 3.67
C SER A 478 6.44 56.71 2.37
N ASP A 479 6.18 58.02 2.35
CA ASP A 479 5.51 58.75 1.27
C ASP A 479 5.97 58.35 -0.13
N VAL A 480 4.97 58.08 -0.97
CA VAL A 480 5.15 57.82 -2.40
C VAL A 480 5.53 59.13 -3.07
N THR A 481 6.77 59.24 -3.53
CA THR A 481 7.11 60.06 -4.69
C THR A 481 7.87 59.24 -5.72
N ASP A 482 7.25 59.18 -6.90
CA ASP A 482 7.78 58.84 -8.21
C ASP A 482 8.21 57.39 -8.49
N VAL A 483 7.23 56.58 -8.91
CA VAL A 483 7.46 55.41 -9.77
C VAL A 483 7.06 55.78 -11.20
N TYR A 484 8.03 55.71 -12.09
CA TYR A 484 7.89 55.82 -13.54
C TYR A 484 6.72 55.01 -14.10
N ASP A 485 6.01 55.66 -15.02
CA ASP A 485 5.02 55.11 -15.96
C ASP A 485 5.39 53.72 -16.49
N ARG A 486 4.62 52.71 -16.07
CA ARG A 486 4.20 51.62 -16.97
C ARG A 486 2.76 51.26 -16.69
N ILE A 487 1.97 51.33 -17.77
CA ILE A 487 0.58 50.89 -17.82
C ILE A 487 0.53 49.41 -17.35
N PRO A 488 -0.32 49.03 -16.38
CA PRO A 488 -0.43 47.64 -15.96
C PRO A 488 -1.04 46.81 -17.09
N ASP A 489 -0.36 45.72 -17.48
CA ASP A 489 -0.95 44.71 -18.35
C ASP A 489 -2.24 44.17 -17.72
N SER A 490 -3.25 43.90 -18.55
CA SER A 490 -4.61 43.51 -18.15
C SER A 490 -4.68 42.30 -17.21
N SER A 491 -3.65 41.45 -17.20
CA SER A 491 -3.45 40.30 -16.31
C SER A 491 -3.13 40.70 -14.86
N SER A 492 -2.44 41.82 -14.65
CA SER A 492 -2.10 42.33 -13.31
C SER A 492 -3.32 42.93 -12.59
N VAL A 493 -4.23 43.56 -13.34
CA VAL A 493 -5.51 44.07 -12.84
C VAL A 493 -6.42 42.91 -12.41
N THR A 494 -6.47 41.83 -13.20
CA THR A 494 -7.28 40.64 -12.86
C THR A 494 -6.75 39.91 -11.63
N VAL A 495 -5.43 39.83 -11.44
CA VAL A 495 -4.82 39.21 -10.25
C VAL A 495 -5.07 40.04 -8.99
N ILE A 496 -5.02 41.38 -9.08
CA ILE A 496 -5.34 42.28 -7.96
C ILE A 496 -6.83 42.17 -7.58
N GLU A 497 -7.73 42.09 -8.56
CA GLU A 497 -9.17 41.88 -8.32
C GLU A 497 -9.48 40.50 -7.75
N MET A 498 -8.85 39.43 -8.25
CA MET A 498 -8.97 38.09 -7.68
C MET A 498 -8.45 38.02 -6.23
N SER A 499 -7.35 38.71 -5.92
CA SER A 499 -6.81 38.79 -4.57
C SER A 499 -7.77 39.55 -3.62
N LYS A 500 -8.42 40.62 -4.10
CA LYS A 500 -9.47 41.32 -3.34
C LYS A 500 -10.68 40.42 -3.06
N MET A 501 -11.20 39.73 -4.09
CA MET A 501 -12.32 38.79 -3.93
C MET A 501 -11.98 37.64 -2.97
N THR A 502 -10.77 37.08 -3.08
CA THR A 502 -10.31 35.99 -2.20
C THR A 502 -10.23 36.43 -0.74
N ASN A 503 -9.76 37.65 -0.48
CA ASN A 503 -9.70 38.21 0.87
C ASN A 503 -11.09 38.53 1.45
N GLU A 504 -12.05 38.94 0.63
CA GLU A 504 -13.45 39.12 1.06
C GLU A 504 -14.12 37.78 1.39
N VAL A 505 -13.90 36.75 0.56
CA VAL A 505 -14.39 35.39 0.82
C VAL A 505 -13.79 34.85 2.12
N ARG A 506 -12.49 35.06 2.36
CA ARG A 506 -11.83 34.65 3.60
C ARG A 506 -12.43 35.33 4.84
N LYS A 507 -12.67 36.64 4.78
CA LYS A 507 -13.34 37.40 5.86
C LYS A 507 -14.76 36.90 6.10
N ASN A 508 -15.51 36.60 5.04
CA ASN A 508 -16.88 36.07 5.16
C ASN A 508 -16.90 34.65 5.75
N ASN A 509 -15.98 33.78 5.36
CA ASN A 509 -15.87 32.44 5.93
C ASN A 509 -15.48 32.47 7.41
N GLU A 510 -14.59 33.38 7.82
CA GLU A 510 -14.24 33.54 9.23
C GLU A 510 -15.42 34.06 10.06
N LYS A 511 -16.22 34.97 9.49
CA LYS A 511 -17.46 35.45 10.12
C LYS A 511 -18.50 34.33 10.24
N LEU A 512 -18.66 33.49 9.22
CA LEU A 512 -19.55 32.32 9.25
C LEU A 512 -19.08 31.28 10.26
N ARG A 513 -17.78 31.03 10.36
CA ARG A 513 -17.21 30.09 11.36
C ARG A 513 -17.51 30.55 12.79
N LYS A 514 -17.28 31.83 13.10
CA LYS A 514 -17.61 32.41 14.41
C LYS A 514 -19.11 32.37 14.70
N THR A 515 -19.95 32.53 13.68
CA THR A 515 -21.41 32.43 13.82
C THR A 515 -21.83 30.98 14.10
N LYS A 516 -21.24 30.00 13.42
CA LYS A 516 -21.47 28.58 13.65
C LYS A 516 -21.05 28.13 15.04
N GLU A 517 -19.86 28.53 15.50
CA GLU A 517 -19.37 28.26 16.86
C GLU A 517 -20.33 28.82 17.92
N ARG A 518 -20.86 30.04 17.70
CA ARG A 518 -21.85 30.65 18.58
C ARG A 518 -23.18 29.86 18.60
N LEU A 519 -23.69 29.45 17.44
CA LEU A 519 -24.94 28.68 17.36
C LEU A 519 -24.82 27.28 17.98
N ILE A 520 -23.66 26.63 17.86
CA ILE A 520 -23.39 25.35 18.53
C ILE A 520 -23.43 25.55 20.05
N LYS A 521 -22.77 26.59 20.55
CA LYS A 521 -22.76 26.91 21.98
C LYS A 521 -24.16 27.24 22.52
N GLU A 522 -24.96 28.02 21.78
CA GLU A 522 -26.35 28.33 22.13
C GLU A 522 -27.25 27.07 22.10
N ALA A 523 -26.97 26.09 21.22
CA ALA A 523 -27.68 24.82 21.16
C ALA A 523 -27.32 23.89 22.34
N GLU A 524 -26.03 23.81 22.70
CA GLU A 524 -25.55 23.06 23.88
C GLU A 524 -26.13 23.64 25.18
N GLU A 525 -26.14 24.97 25.32
CA GLU A 525 -26.77 25.66 26.46
C GLU A 525 -28.29 25.38 26.52
N SER A 526 -28.97 25.31 25.38
CA SER A 526 -30.40 25.00 25.30
C SER A 526 -30.72 23.53 25.63
N GLU A 527 -29.88 22.57 25.22
CA GLU A 527 -30.03 21.16 25.61
C GLU A 527 -29.80 20.95 27.10
N MET A 528 -28.82 21.63 27.69
CA MET A 528 -28.54 21.57 29.12
C MET A 528 -29.73 22.09 29.94
N MET A 529 -30.29 23.24 29.57
CA MET A 529 -31.50 23.82 30.18
C MET A 529 -32.71 22.89 30.05
N ARG A 530 -32.81 22.14 28.94
CA ARG A 530 -33.91 21.17 28.73
C ARG A 530 -33.75 19.94 29.62
N GLY A 531 -32.53 19.45 29.81
CA GLY A 531 -32.21 18.37 30.75
C GLY A 531 -32.48 18.74 32.21
N GLU A 532 -32.15 19.97 32.61
CA GLU A 532 -32.47 20.50 33.95
C GLU A 532 -33.98 20.60 34.16
N ALA A 533 -34.74 21.11 33.18
CA ALA A 533 -36.20 21.17 33.28
C ALA A 533 -36.86 19.78 33.33
N GLU A 534 -36.30 18.76 32.67
CA GLU A 534 -36.77 17.38 32.77
C GLU A 534 -36.48 16.77 34.15
N LEU A 535 -35.31 17.04 34.73
CA LEU A 535 -34.97 16.63 36.09
C LEU A 535 -35.90 17.27 37.13
N ASP A 536 -36.17 18.57 37.02
CA ASP A 536 -37.12 19.27 37.89
C ASP A 536 -38.54 18.71 37.77
N LEU A 537 -38.97 18.34 36.56
CA LEU A 537 -40.28 17.72 36.33
C LEU A 537 -40.36 16.32 36.95
N ILE A 538 -39.28 15.54 36.86
CA ILE A 538 -39.18 14.20 37.49
C ILE A 538 -39.21 14.36 39.01
N GLU A 539 -38.47 15.31 39.57
CA GLU A 539 -38.41 15.54 41.01
C GLU A 539 -39.76 16.02 41.56
N ALA A 540 -40.44 16.92 40.85
CA ALA A 540 -41.80 17.36 41.18
C ALA A 540 -42.82 16.21 41.15
N LYS A 541 -42.73 15.31 40.16
CA LYS A 541 -43.59 14.11 40.08
C LYS A 541 -43.32 13.10 41.20
N CYS A 542 -42.06 12.98 41.64
CA CYS A 542 -41.70 12.13 42.77
C CYS A 542 -42.23 12.69 44.10
N ARG A 543 -42.17 14.02 44.29
CA ARG A 543 -42.71 14.68 45.49
C ARG A 543 -44.24 14.63 45.58
N ALA A 544 -44.95 14.60 44.45
CA ALA A 544 -46.41 14.48 44.42
C ALA A 544 -46.94 13.05 44.68
N LYS A 545 -46.05 12.05 44.87
CA LYS A 545 -46.39 10.66 45.17
C LYS A 545 -46.08 10.23 46.62
N LEU A 546 -45.60 11.16 47.45
CA LEU A 546 -45.54 11.05 48.91
C LEU A 546 -46.70 11.86 49.51
#